data_AF-A0A5U5W2R7-F1
#
_entry.id   AF-A0A5U5W2R7-F1
#
_cell.length_a   1.000
_cell.length_b   1.000
_cell.length_c   1.000
_cell.angle_alpha   90.00
_cell.angle_beta   90.00
_cell.angle_gamma   90.00
#
_symmetry.space_group_name_H-M   'P 1'
#
loop_
_entity.id
_entity.type
_entity.pdbx_description
1 polymer ?
#
loop_
_entity_poly.entity_id
_entity_poly.type
_entity_poly.pdbx_seq_one_letter_code
_entity_poly.pdbx_strand_id
1 'polypeptide(L)'
;NAVSLFFTALLEGFNYRFCPVWDKALDTLIEEGTLLEVRNGIALFERDAQLYEVFVGAGFNHFGHLISLNTKAIDESVMRRPSFRVMDKLQRHVNAELLRVAKEKERELQAMIGSLIAE
;
A
#
# COMPACT_ATOMS: atom_id res chain seq x y z
N ASN A 1 12.82 3.20 -5.88
CA ASN A 1 14.32 3.13 -5.89
C ASN A 1 14.75 1.93 -6.73
N ALA A 2 15.10 2.13 -8.01
CA ALA A 2 15.29 1.06 -8.99
C ALA A 2 16.46 0.10 -8.71
N VAL A 3 17.50 0.58 -8.02
CA VAL A 3 18.71 -0.20 -7.72
C VAL A 3 18.41 -1.29 -6.68
N SER A 4 17.72 -0.95 -5.60
CA SER A 4 17.30 -1.93 -4.57
C SER A 4 16.45 -3.04 -5.16
N LEU A 5 15.59 -2.72 -6.13
CA LEU A 5 14.67 -3.66 -6.77
C LEU A 5 15.37 -4.71 -7.63
N PHE A 6 16.43 -4.32 -8.33
CA PHE A 6 17.24 -5.25 -9.13
C PHE A 6 17.95 -6.27 -8.24
N PHE A 7 18.52 -5.83 -7.11
CA PHE A 7 19.17 -6.73 -6.16
C PHE A 7 18.18 -7.68 -5.49
N THR A 8 17.03 -7.18 -5.08
CA THR A 8 15.94 -7.98 -4.52
C THR A 8 15.47 -9.07 -5.51
N ALA A 9 15.26 -8.71 -6.78
CA ALA A 9 14.92 -9.67 -7.83
C ALA A 9 16.00 -10.74 -8.07
N LEU A 10 17.28 -10.33 -8.01
CA LEU A 10 18.43 -11.17 -8.32
C LEU A 10 18.83 -12.11 -7.17
N LEU A 11 18.67 -11.67 -5.92
CA LEU A 11 19.20 -12.37 -4.74
C LEU A 11 18.13 -13.10 -3.93
N GLU A 12 16.92 -12.55 -3.84
CA GLU A 12 15.87 -13.06 -2.95
C GLU A 12 14.69 -13.66 -3.72
N GLY A 13 14.48 -13.22 -4.97
CA GLY A 13 13.35 -13.65 -5.78
C GLY A 13 12.02 -13.09 -5.27
N PHE A 14 10.94 -13.31 -6.04
CA PHE A 14 9.60 -12.86 -5.67
C PHE A 14 8.72 -14.03 -5.27
N ASN A 15 7.97 -13.86 -4.17
CA ASN A 15 7.08 -14.91 -3.66
C ASN A 15 5.89 -15.17 -4.60
N TYR A 16 5.43 -14.14 -5.30
CA TYR A 16 4.26 -14.25 -6.16
C TYR A 16 4.61 -14.06 -7.63
N ARG A 17 3.92 -14.83 -8.48
CA ARG A 17 4.02 -14.70 -9.94
C ARG A 17 3.43 -13.37 -10.40
N PHE A 18 4.07 -12.78 -11.39
CA PHE A 18 3.54 -11.59 -12.06
C PHE A 18 2.20 -11.91 -12.72
N CYS A 19 1.23 -11.00 -12.59
CA CYS A 19 -0.04 -11.10 -13.29
C CYS A 19 -0.38 -9.76 -13.96
N PRO A 20 -0.53 -9.72 -15.29
CA PRO A 20 -0.85 -8.48 -15.99
C PRO A 20 -2.28 -7.98 -15.71
N VAL A 21 -3.21 -8.90 -15.40
CA VAL A 21 -4.58 -8.53 -15.03
C VAL A 21 -4.58 -7.77 -13.70
N TRP A 22 -3.87 -8.31 -12.70
CA TRP A 22 -3.72 -7.64 -11.40
C TRP A 22 -2.91 -6.35 -11.52
N ASP A 23 -1.83 -6.33 -12.33
CA ASP A 23 -1.04 -5.13 -12.58
C ASP A 23 -1.91 -3.97 -13.07
N LYS A 24 -2.75 -4.22 -14.08
CA LYS A 24 -3.66 -3.20 -14.62
C LYS A 24 -4.71 -2.80 -13.60
N ALA A 25 -5.32 -3.77 -12.90
CA ALA A 25 -6.35 -3.49 -11.90
C ALA A 25 -5.80 -2.61 -10.76
N LEU A 26 -4.61 -2.90 -10.27
CA LEU A 26 -3.96 -2.12 -9.23
C LEU A 26 -3.50 -0.75 -9.74
N ASP A 27 -2.98 -0.63 -10.97
CA ASP A 27 -2.63 0.67 -11.55
C ASP A 27 -3.86 1.58 -11.64
N THR A 28 -5.00 1.03 -12.06
CA THR A 28 -6.30 1.72 -12.07
C THR A 28 -6.78 2.06 -10.66
N LEU A 29 -6.65 1.14 -9.70
CA LEU A 29 -7.03 1.38 -8.31
C LEU A 29 -6.25 2.54 -7.67
N ILE A 30 -4.96 2.68 -8.01
CA ILE A 30 -4.11 3.78 -7.50
C ILE A 30 -4.47 5.12 -8.14
N GLU A 31 -4.89 5.13 -9.40
CA GLU A 31 -5.23 6.37 -10.14
C GLU A 31 -6.66 6.85 -9.88
N GLU A 32 -7.60 5.92 -9.82
CA GLU A 32 -9.03 6.22 -9.81
C GLU A 32 -9.71 5.87 -8.49
N GLY A 33 -9.08 5.06 -7.64
CA GLY A 33 -9.60 4.68 -6.35
C GLY A 33 -9.23 5.68 -5.25
N THR A 34 -9.93 5.58 -4.13
CA THR A 34 -9.64 6.34 -2.91
C THR A 34 -8.84 5.46 -1.96
N LEU A 35 -7.63 5.90 -1.58
CA LEU A 35 -6.89 5.28 -0.47
C LEU A 35 -7.54 5.73 0.85
N LEU A 36 -8.26 4.81 1.50
CA LEU A 36 -8.98 5.09 2.74
C LEU A 36 -8.05 5.09 3.96
N GLU A 37 -7.18 4.09 4.04
CA GLU A 37 -6.23 3.97 5.14
C GLU A 37 -5.01 3.13 4.77
N VAL A 38 -3.91 3.37 5.51
CA VAL A 38 -2.75 2.48 5.55
C VAL A 38 -2.48 2.11 6.99
N ARG A 39 -2.66 0.82 7.33
CA ARG A 39 -2.49 0.31 8.69
C ARG A 39 -1.90 -1.08 8.66
N ASN A 40 -0.97 -1.36 9.58
CA ASN A 40 -0.36 -2.70 9.77
C ASN A 40 0.19 -3.31 8.46
N GLY A 41 0.71 -2.47 7.56
CA GLY A 41 1.22 -2.95 6.28
C GLY A 41 0.14 -3.33 5.28
N ILE A 42 -1.08 -2.84 5.43
CA ILE A 42 -2.20 -3.03 4.51
C ILE A 42 -2.66 -1.65 4.07
N ALA A 43 -2.81 -1.47 2.77
CA ALA A 43 -3.44 -0.31 2.16
C ALA A 43 -4.87 -0.69 1.77
N LEU A 44 -5.85 0.00 2.34
CA LEU A 44 -7.26 -0.19 2.05
C LEU A 44 -7.70 0.84 1.01
N PHE A 45 -8.11 0.37 -0.16
CA PHE A 45 -8.65 1.19 -1.22
C PHE A 45 -10.15 0.99 -1.38
N GLU A 46 -10.84 2.03 -1.85
CA GLU A 46 -12.23 1.98 -2.28
C GLU A 46 -12.35 2.42 -3.73
N ARG A 47 -13.11 1.67 -4.52
CA ARG A 47 -13.47 2.00 -5.91
C ARG A 47 -14.75 1.26 -6.29
N ASP A 48 -15.68 1.94 -6.96
CA ASP A 48 -16.96 1.36 -7.40
C ASP A 48 -17.74 0.66 -6.27
N ALA A 49 -17.72 1.24 -5.06
CA ALA A 49 -18.29 0.65 -3.84
C ALA A 49 -17.69 -0.71 -3.43
N GLN A 50 -16.50 -1.04 -3.93
CA GLN A 50 -15.73 -2.22 -3.54
C GLN A 50 -14.51 -1.82 -2.72
N LEU A 51 -14.20 -2.63 -1.71
CA LEU A 51 -13.05 -2.47 -0.84
C LEU A 51 -11.95 -3.46 -1.20
N TYR A 52 -10.74 -2.96 -1.36
CA TYR A 52 -9.56 -3.74 -1.76
C TYR A 52 -8.47 -3.59 -0.70
N GLU A 53 -8.05 -4.70 -0.10
CA GLU A 53 -6.92 -4.72 0.82
C GLU A 53 -5.67 -5.19 0.09
N VAL A 54 -4.69 -4.30 -0.05
CA VAL A 54 -3.43 -4.55 -0.75
C VAL A 54 -2.29 -4.58 0.26
N PHE A 55 -1.44 -5.60 0.19
CA PHE A 55 -0.31 -5.71 1.10
C PHE A 55 0.81 -4.73 0.74
N VAL A 56 1.24 -3.96 1.73
CA VAL A 56 2.28 -2.93 1.63
C VAL A 56 3.28 -2.98 2.79
N GLY A 57 3.25 -4.05 3.60
CA GLY A 57 3.90 -4.12 4.91
C GLY A 57 5.29 -4.73 4.98
N ALA A 58 5.67 -5.58 4.03
CA ALA A 58 7.00 -6.20 4.00
C ALA A 58 7.87 -5.59 2.88
N GLY A 59 9.12 -6.04 2.83
CA GLY A 59 10.01 -5.76 1.72
C GLY A 59 9.40 -6.11 0.37
N PHE A 60 10.01 -5.60 -0.70
CA PHE A 60 9.46 -5.64 -2.06
C PHE A 60 9.04 -7.04 -2.58
N ASN A 61 9.55 -8.13 -2.00
CA ASN A 61 9.22 -9.51 -2.39
C ASN A 61 7.78 -9.93 -2.13
N HIS A 62 7.08 -9.26 -1.22
CA HIS A 62 5.68 -9.51 -0.91
C HIS A 62 4.81 -8.29 -1.22
N PHE A 63 5.34 -7.26 -1.87
CA PHE A 63 4.65 -5.98 -1.97
C PHE A 63 3.58 -5.96 -3.08
N GLY A 64 2.45 -5.33 -2.82
CA GLY A 64 1.43 -4.97 -3.82
C GLY A 64 0.51 -6.11 -4.27
N HIS A 65 0.44 -7.25 -3.58
CA HIS A 65 -0.55 -8.28 -3.88
C HIS A 65 -1.88 -8.00 -3.15
N LEU A 66 -2.98 -8.43 -3.75
CA LEU A 66 -4.33 -8.35 -3.15
C LEU A 66 -4.48 -9.41 -2.06
N ILE A 67 -4.86 -9.00 -0.85
CA ILE A 67 -5.09 -9.87 0.31
C ILE A 67 -6.58 -10.15 0.47
N SER A 68 -7.43 -9.15 0.25
CA SER A 68 -8.88 -9.32 0.35
C SER A 68 -9.64 -8.39 -0.58
N LEU A 69 -10.84 -8.81 -0.95
CA LEU A 69 -11.83 -8.03 -1.70
C LEU A 69 -13.17 -8.08 -0.96
N ASN A 70 -13.72 -6.94 -0.57
CA ASN A 70 -14.97 -6.85 0.20
C ASN A 70 -14.96 -7.81 1.40
N THR A 71 -13.90 -7.75 2.20
CA THR A 71 -13.63 -8.61 3.37
C THR A 71 -13.48 -10.11 3.08
N LYS A 72 -13.50 -10.54 1.82
CA LYS A 72 -13.22 -11.93 1.43
C LYS A 72 -11.73 -12.08 1.17
N ALA A 73 -11.07 -12.88 2.01
CA ALA A 73 -9.66 -13.19 1.84
C ALA A 73 -9.40 -13.90 0.49
N ILE A 74 -8.31 -13.51 -0.16
CA ILE A 74 -7.79 -14.15 -1.36
C ILE A 74 -6.90 -15.31 -0.91
N ASP A 75 -7.06 -16.46 -1.54
CA ASP A 75 -6.21 -17.62 -1.28
C ASP A 75 -4.76 -17.32 -1.70
N GLU A 76 -3.79 -17.68 -0.87
CA GLU A 76 -2.37 -17.41 -1.09
C GLU A 76 -1.86 -18.00 -2.42
N SER A 77 -2.40 -19.16 -2.84
CA SER A 77 -2.02 -19.81 -4.09
C SER A 77 -2.42 -19.01 -5.34
N VAL A 78 -3.42 -18.13 -5.21
CA VAL A 78 -3.89 -17.25 -6.30
C VAL A 78 -3.40 -15.82 -6.16
N MET A 79 -2.68 -15.47 -5.08
CA MET A 79 -2.05 -14.16 -4.94
C MET A 79 -1.02 -13.94 -6.05
N ARG A 80 -1.00 -12.71 -6.57
CA ARG A 80 -0.14 -12.32 -7.69
C ARG A 80 0.52 -10.99 -7.40
N ARG A 81 1.74 -10.82 -7.92
CA ARG A 81 2.43 -9.54 -7.85
C ARG A 81 2.11 -8.68 -9.08
N PRO A 82 2.05 -7.35 -8.92
CA PRO A 82 2.05 -6.42 -10.04
C PRO A 82 3.46 -6.24 -10.61
N SER A 83 3.60 -5.43 -11.64
CA SER A 83 4.88 -5.02 -12.21
C SER A 83 5.61 -4.09 -11.25
N PHE A 84 6.93 -3.97 -11.42
CA PHE A 84 7.73 -3.05 -10.59
C PHE A 84 7.30 -1.59 -10.74
N ARG A 85 6.83 -1.20 -11.93
CA ARG A 85 6.30 0.14 -12.18
C ARG A 85 5.12 0.44 -11.25
N VAL A 86 4.17 -0.49 -11.18
CA VAL A 86 2.97 -0.33 -10.34
C VAL A 86 3.32 -0.46 -8.86
N MET A 87 4.27 -1.32 -8.48
CA MET A 87 4.78 -1.38 -7.09
C MET A 87 5.41 -0.06 -6.63
N ASP A 88 6.30 0.53 -7.44
CA ASP A 88 6.97 1.81 -7.09
C ASP A 88 5.94 2.94 -6.98
N LYS A 89 4.93 2.94 -7.86
CA LYS A 89 3.81 3.88 -7.80
C LYS A 89 2.97 3.72 -6.54
N LEU A 90 2.60 2.48 -6.20
CA LEU A 90 1.89 2.16 -4.95
C LEU A 90 2.69 2.62 -3.74
N GLN A 91 4.00 2.36 -3.71
CA GLN A 91 4.87 2.77 -2.62
C GLN A 91 4.89 4.29 -2.45
N ARG A 92 4.98 5.07 -3.54
CA ARG A 92 4.92 6.53 -3.46
C ARG A 92 3.58 7.01 -2.91
N HIS A 93 2.48 6.40 -3.35
CA HIS A 93 1.13 6.77 -2.93
C HIS A 93 0.93 6.49 -1.42
N VAL A 94 1.32 5.31 -0.96
CA VAL A 94 1.30 4.92 0.46
C VAL A 94 2.19 5.82 1.32
N ASN A 95 3.42 6.10 0.88
CA ASN A 95 4.34 6.95 1.63
C ASN A 95 3.82 8.39 1.77
N ALA A 96 3.17 8.91 0.72
CA ALA A 96 2.57 10.24 0.76
C ALA A 96 1.44 10.29 1.80
N GLU A 97 0.60 9.27 1.86
CA GLU A 97 -0.50 9.19 2.83
C GLU A 97 0.00 9.01 4.27
N LEU A 98 0.98 8.12 4.49
CA LEU A 98 1.62 7.96 5.80
C LEU A 98 2.25 9.27 6.30
N LEU A 99 2.90 10.03 5.41
CA LEU A 99 3.47 11.32 5.75
C LEU A 99 2.38 12.36 6.08
N ARG A 100 1.27 12.36 5.34
CA ARG A 100 0.12 13.25 5.59
C ARG A 100 -0.48 12.97 6.97
N VAL A 101 -0.73 11.70 7.29
CA VAL A 101 -1.28 11.27 8.59
C VAL A 101 -0.31 11.60 9.73
N ALA A 102 0.99 11.40 9.55
CA ALA A 102 1.98 11.74 10.56
C ALA A 102 1.99 13.25 10.87
N LYS A 103 1.93 14.10 9.85
CA LYS A 103 1.85 15.56 10.02
C LYS A 103 0.58 16.01 10.72
N GLU A 104 -0.55 15.37 10.43
CA GLU A 104 -1.82 15.70 11.09
C GLU A 104 -1.75 15.34 12.58
N LYS A 105 -1.27 14.14 12.91
CA LYS A 105 -1.05 13.72 14.31
C LYS A 105 -0.09 14.62 15.07
N GLU A 106 0.97 15.11 14.41
CA GLU A 106 1.91 16.06 15.02
C GLU A 106 1.20 17.38 15.38
N ARG A 107 0.34 17.90 14.49
CA ARG A 107 -0.44 19.12 14.74
C ARG A 107 -1.45 18.94 15.87
N GLU A 108 -2.17 17.82 15.87
CA GLU A 108 -3.11 17.48 16.95
C GLU A 108 -2.39 17.41 18.30
N LEU A 109 -1.22 16.77 18.35
CA LEU A 109 -0.41 16.68 19.56
C LEU A 109 0.07 18.06 20.04
N GLN A 110 0.53 18.91 19.12
CA GLN A 110 0.93 20.28 19.44
C GLN A 110 -0.24 21.11 19.99
N ALA A 111 -1.44 20.97 19.43
CA ALA A 111 -2.64 21.65 19.91
C ALA A 111 -3.02 21.20 21.33
N MET A 112 -2.97 19.89 21.62
CA MET A 112 -3.25 19.34 22.96
C MET A 112 -2.22 19.78 24.00
N ILE A 113 -0.93 19.79 23.67
CA ILE A 113 0.11 20.29 24.58
C ILE A 113 -0.10 21.79 24.83
N GLY A 114 -0.41 22.56 23.78
CA GLY A 114 -0.70 23.99 23.91
C GLY A 114 -1.89 24.28 24.82
N SER A 115 -2.97 23.48 24.74
CA SER A 115 -4.12 23.65 25.64
C SER A 115 -3.80 23.29 27.09
N LEU A 116 -2.99 22.25 27.32
CA LEU A 116 -2.60 21.82 28.66
C LEU A 116 -1.64 22.78 29.37
N ILE A 117 -0.86 23.56 28.62
CA ILE A 117 0.04 24.59 29.16
C ILE A 117 -0.69 25.91 29.41
N ALA A 118 -1.84 26.13 28.76
CA ALA A 118 -2.66 27.34 28.90
C ALA A 118 -3.66 27.29 30.07
N GLU A 119 -3.85 26.11 30.70
CA GLU A 119 -4.57 25.91 31.96
C GLU A 119 -3.64 26.03 33.18
#